data_AF-A0A9C6TZP8-F1
#
_entry.id   AF-A0A9C6TZP8-F1
#
_cell.length_a   1.000
_cell.length_b   1.000
_cell.length_c   1.000
_cell.angle_alpha   90.00
_cell.angle_beta   90.00
_cell.angle_gamma   90.00
#
_symmetry.space_group_name_H-M   'P 1'
#
loop_
_entity.id
_entity.type
_entity.pdbx_description
1 polymer ?
#
loop_
_entity_poly.entity_id
_entity_poly.type
_entity_poly.pdbx_seq_one_letter_code
_entity_poly.pdbx_strand_id
1 'polypeptide(L)'
;MRLQFLNLLSYIEFVDKSRGPNAYNQYSHDLEMVCVILCAGLYPNVVQCKRRGKRTAFYTKEVGKVDIHPASVNARVHLFPLPYMVYSEKVKTTSIYVRDSTNILDYALLLFGGNLPRRKWRGH
;
A
#
# COMPACT_ATOMS: atom_id res chain seq x y z
N MET A 1 17.06 8.97 -11.29
CA MET A 1 16.49 8.48 -10.02
C MET A 1 16.77 6.98 -9.76
N ARG A 2 16.26 6.01 -10.55
CA ARG A 2 16.47 4.56 -10.25
C ARG A 2 17.94 4.13 -10.07
N LEU A 3 18.81 4.55 -10.98
CA LEU A 3 20.25 4.23 -10.89
C LEU A 3 20.94 4.89 -9.69
N GLN A 4 20.46 6.06 -9.25
CA GLN A 4 20.98 6.72 -8.06
C GLN A 4 20.64 5.91 -6.80
N PHE A 5 19.41 5.40 -6.67
CA PHE A 5 19.05 4.50 -5.57
C PHE A 5 19.87 3.20 -5.58
N LEU A 6 20.06 2.59 -6.75
CA LEU A 6 20.90 1.38 -6.87
C LEU A 6 22.35 1.66 -6.42
N ASN A 7 22.90 2.82 -6.77
CA ASN A 7 24.23 3.21 -6.33
C ASN A 7 24.31 3.39 -4.82
N LEU A 8 23.31 4.02 -4.20
CA LEU A 8 23.25 4.20 -2.74
C LEU A 8 23.11 2.85 -2.02
N LEU A 9 22.25 1.96 -2.51
CA LEU A 9 22.07 0.60 -1.95
C LEU A 9 23.36 -0.22 -2.05
N SER A 10 24.13 -0.04 -3.13
CA SER A 10 25.44 -0.69 -3.27
C SER A 10 26.50 -0.09 -2.36
N TYR A 11 26.47 1.24 -2.16
CA TYR A 11 27.38 1.92 -1.23
C TYR A 11 27.20 1.45 0.22
N ILE A 12 25.97 1.18 0.65
CA ILE A 12 25.69 0.61 1.98
C ILE A 12 25.77 -0.93 2.03
N GLU A 13 26.37 -1.55 1.01
CA GLU A 13 26.59 -3.00 0.88
C GLU A 13 25.31 -3.86 0.88
N PHE A 14 24.15 -3.24 0.67
CA PHE A 14 22.87 -3.96 0.54
C PHE A 14 22.71 -4.63 -0.83
N VAL A 15 23.39 -4.10 -1.86
CA VAL A 15 23.42 -4.66 -3.21
C VAL A 15 24.85 -4.76 -3.73
N ASP A 16 25.31 -5.98 -3.96
CA ASP A 16 26.51 -6.26 -4.74
C ASP A 16 26.19 -6.29 -6.24
N LYS A 17 26.69 -5.30 -6.98
CA LYS A 17 26.49 -5.14 -8.42
C LYS A 17 27.17 -6.23 -9.26
N SER A 18 28.20 -6.89 -8.74
CA SER A 18 28.91 -7.95 -9.46
C SER A 18 28.03 -9.20 -9.68
N ARG A 19 27.06 -9.43 -8.79
CA ARG A 19 26.09 -10.54 -8.86
C ARG A 19 25.03 -10.36 -9.95
N GLY A 20 24.97 -9.18 -10.56
CA GLY A 20 23.99 -8.84 -11.58
C GLY A 20 22.56 -8.67 -11.05
N PRO A 21 21.63 -8.16 -11.88
CA PRO A 21 20.27 -7.79 -11.46
C PRO A 21 19.40 -9.00 -11.09
N ASN A 22 19.61 -10.16 -11.70
CA ASN A 22 18.78 -11.34 -11.48
C ASN A 22 18.89 -11.86 -10.03
N ALA A 23 20.02 -11.61 -9.36
CA ALA A 23 20.20 -11.99 -7.96
C ALA A 23 19.26 -11.24 -6.99
N TYR A 24 18.75 -10.06 -7.38
CA TYR A 24 17.90 -9.21 -6.53
C TYR A 24 16.47 -9.06 -7.07
N ASN A 25 16.21 -9.55 -8.28
CA ASN A 25 14.91 -9.45 -8.95
C ASN A 25 14.13 -10.77 -9.00
N GLN A 26 14.49 -11.75 -8.16
CA GLN A 26 13.81 -13.06 -8.16
C GLN A 26 12.28 -12.95 -8.01
N TYR A 27 11.79 -11.98 -7.22
CA TYR A 27 10.37 -11.75 -6.98
C TYR A 27 9.80 -10.55 -7.76
N SER A 28 10.49 -10.02 -8.77
CA SER A 28 10.03 -8.80 -9.48
C SER A 28 8.71 -8.99 -10.24
N HIS A 29 8.35 -10.24 -10.55
CA HIS A 29 7.10 -10.60 -11.23
C HIS A 29 6.00 -11.05 -10.27
N ASP A 30 6.32 -11.22 -8.98
CA ASP A 30 5.34 -11.53 -7.95
C ASP A 30 4.69 -10.22 -7.46
N LEU A 31 3.51 -9.93 -8.00
CA LEU A 31 2.77 -8.70 -7.69
C LEU A 31 2.38 -8.63 -6.21
N GLU A 32 2.15 -9.75 -5.54
CA GLU A 32 1.81 -9.75 -4.12
C GLU A 32 3.02 -9.30 -3.30
N MET A 33 4.21 -9.81 -3.61
CA MET A 33 5.45 -9.35 -2.97
C MET A 33 5.71 -7.86 -3.22
N VAL A 34 5.51 -7.39 -4.46
CA VAL A 34 5.68 -5.96 -4.77
C VAL A 34 4.68 -5.11 -3.98
N CYS A 35 3.40 -5.52 -3.91
CA CYS A 35 2.37 -4.85 -3.12
C CYS A 35 2.68 -4.84 -1.61
N VAL A 36 3.25 -5.92 -1.10
CA VAL A 36 3.68 -6.06 0.31
C VAL A 36 4.82 -5.09 0.62
N ILE A 37 5.82 -4.96 -0.26
CA ILE A 37 6.91 -3.97 -0.10
C ILE A 37 6.39 -2.52 -0.25
N LEU A 38 5.43 -2.28 -1.16
CA LEU A 38 4.76 -0.98 -1.23
C LEU A 38 4.03 -0.65 0.07
N CYS A 39 3.39 -1.64 0.70
CA CYS A 39 2.79 -1.46 2.01
C CYS A 39 3.82 -1.06 3.07
N ALA A 40 4.98 -1.71 3.10
CA ALA A 40 6.05 -1.38 4.02
C ALA A 40 6.55 0.07 3.85
N GLY A 41 6.70 0.53 2.61
CA GLY A 41 7.19 1.88 2.31
C GLY A 41 6.16 3.00 2.47
N LEU A 42 4.86 2.69 2.36
CA LEU A 42 3.78 3.67 2.40
C LEU A 42 3.00 3.69 3.72
N TYR A 43 3.14 2.67 4.58
CA TYR A 43 2.56 2.72 5.92
C TYR A 43 3.09 3.97 6.68
N PRO A 44 2.24 4.75 7.39
CA PRO A 44 0.86 4.45 7.82
C PRO A 44 -0.26 4.95 6.88
N ASN A 45 0.05 5.33 5.64
CA ASN A 45 -0.92 5.85 4.67
C ASN A 45 -1.82 4.73 4.13
N VAL A 46 -2.84 4.38 4.90
CA VAL A 46 -3.75 3.26 4.60
C VAL A 46 -5.19 3.74 4.44
N VAL A 47 -5.86 3.16 3.44
CA VAL A 47 -7.30 3.30 3.17
C VAL A 47 -7.97 1.96 3.43
N GLN A 48 -9.07 1.97 4.18
CA GLN A 48 -9.96 0.84 4.35
C GLN A 48 -11.04 0.84 3.26
N CYS A 49 -11.17 -0.29 2.57
CA CYS A 49 -12.20 -0.57 1.58
C CYS A 49 -13.41 -1.22 2.25
N LYS A 50 -14.57 -0.57 2.22
CA LYS A 50 -15.84 -1.15 2.70
C LYS A 50 -16.81 -1.31 1.55
N ARG A 51 -17.24 -2.54 1.29
CA ARG A 51 -18.28 -2.81 0.29
C ARG A 51 -19.60 -2.18 0.73
N ARG A 52 -20.22 -1.41 -0.16
CA ARG A 52 -21.54 -0.77 0.00
C ARG A 52 -22.37 -1.07 -1.26
N GLY A 53 -23.09 -2.19 -1.23
CA GLY A 53 -23.86 -2.68 -2.36
C GLY A 53 -22.96 -2.99 -3.57
N LYS A 54 -23.14 -2.24 -4.66
CA LYS A 54 -22.38 -2.38 -5.92
C LYS A 54 -21.10 -1.54 -5.99
N ARG A 55 -20.79 -0.76 -4.94
CA ARG A 55 -19.61 0.11 -4.91
C ARG A 55 -18.79 -0.10 -3.64
N THR A 56 -17.55 0.36 -3.66
CA THR A 56 -16.65 0.39 -2.51
C THR A 56 -16.60 1.81 -1.96
N ALA A 57 -16.71 1.95 -0.64
CA ALA A 57 -16.50 3.20 0.07
C ALA A 57 -15.15 3.16 0.79
N PHE A 58 -14.43 4.29 0.75
CA PHE A 58 -13.05 4.39 1.23
C PHE A 58 -12.97 5.24 2.49
N TYR A 59 -12.16 4.78 3.45
CA TYR A 59 -11.98 5.46 4.72
C TYR A 59 -10.52 5.46 5.14
N THR A 60 -10.02 6.58 5.63
CA THR A 60 -8.72 6.67 6.30
C THR A 60 -8.95 6.85 7.80
N LYS A 61 -7.97 6.44 8.62
CA LYS A 61 -8.05 6.59 10.08
C LYS A 61 -8.17 8.05 10.53
N GLU A 62 -7.44 8.94 9.87
CA GLU A 62 -7.29 10.34 10.30
C GLU A 62 -8.49 11.21 9.91
N VAL A 63 -9.02 11.02 8.70
CA VAL A 63 -10.00 11.96 8.12
C VAL A 63 -11.34 11.31 7.81
N GLY A 64 -11.48 10.01 8.07
CA GLY A 64 -12.70 9.28 7.76
C GLY A 64 -12.87 9.10 6.27
N LYS A 65 -14.05 9.43 5.73
CA LYS A 65 -14.40 9.15 4.33
C LYS A 65 -13.49 9.93 3.37
N VAL A 66 -12.96 9.21 2.38
CA VAL A 66 -12.19 9.78 1.26
C VAL A 66 -12.73 9.23 -0.05
N ASP A 67 -12.37 9.87 -1.16
CA ASP A 67 -12.66 9.38 -2.50
C ASP A 67 -11.36 9.15 -3.29
N ILE A 68 -11.41 8.34 -4.34
CA ILE A 68 -10.27 8.16 -5.25
C ILE A 68 -10.24 9.34 -6.22
N HIS A 69 -9.06 9.94 -6.42
CA HIS A 69 -8.90 11.06 -7.34
C HIS A 69 -9.26 10.64 -8.78
N PRO A 70 -9.96 11.48 -9.56
CA PRO A 70 -10.39 11.13 -10.92
C PRO A 70 -9.27 10.74 -11.89
N ALA A 71 -8.06 11.25 -11.66
CA ALA A 71 -6.87 10.92 -12.46
C ALA A 71 -6.22 9.57 -12.09
N SER A 72 -6.64 8.94 -10.99
CA SER A 72 -6.13 7.63 -10.59
C SER A 72 -6.65 6.54 -11.52
N VAL A 73 -5.84 5.52 -11.79
CA VAL A 73 -6.28 4.31 -12.52
C VAL A 73 -7.44 3.60 -11.81
N ASN A 74 -7.53 3.77 -10.48
CA ASN A 74 -8.57 3.18 -9.64
C ASN A 74 -9.88 3.98 -9.62
N ALA A 75 -9.95 5.16 -10.25
CA ALA A 75 -11.12 6.05 -10.18
C ALA A 75 -12.40 5.43 -10.74
N ARG A 76 -12.27 4.52 -11.71
CA ARG A 76 -13.40 3.84 -12.38
C ARG A 76 -13.66 2.43 -11.86
N VAL A 77 -12.90 1.98 -10.86
CA VAL A 77 -13.05 0.66 -10.27
C VAL A 77 -14.12 0.72 -9.18
N HIS A 78 -15.12 -0.16 -9.26
CA HIS A 78 -16.23 -0.18 -8.32
C HIS A 78 -16.04 -1.17 -7.16
N LEU A 79 -15.33 -2.25 -7.41
CA LEU A 79 -15.12 -3.34 -6.45
C LEU A 79 -13.64 -3.61 -6.30
N PHE A 80 -13.19 -3.65 -5.05
CA PHE A 80 -11.83 -4.01 -4.68
C PHE A 80 -11.88 -5.36 -3.97
N PRO A 81 -11.11 -6.36 -4.43
CA PRO A 81 -11.14 -7.69 -3.83
C PRO A 81 -10.54 -7.69 -2.42
N LEU A 82 -9.58 -6.82 -2.13
CA LEU A 82 -8.88 -6.78 -0.84
C LEU A 82 -9.39 -5.63 0.04
N PRO A 83 -9.36 -5.80 1.38
CA PRO A 83 -10.00 -4.88 2.32
C PRO A 83 -9.24 -3.56 2.54
N TYR A 84 -8.00 -3.44 2.05
CA TYR A 84 -7.17 -2.26 2.29
C TYR A 84 -6.43 -1.79 1.04
N MET A 85 -6.07 -0.52 1.01
CA MET A 85 -5.16 0.06 0.03
C MET A 85 -4.12 0.91 0.75
N VAL A 86 -2.93 1.03 0.16
CA VAL A 86 -1.95 2.05 0.56
C VAL A 86 -1.89 3.16 -0.45
N TYR A 87 -1.51 4.35 0.00
CA TYR A 87 -1.43 5.53 -0.85
C TYR A 87 -0.17 6.36 -0.58
N SER A 88 0.30 7.05 -1.61
CA SER A 88 1.42 8.00 -1.48
C SER A 88 0.94 9.37 -1.00
N GLU A 89 -0.09 9.90 -1.66
CA GLU A 89 -0.55 11.26 -1.41
C GLU A 89 -2.08 11.36 -1.35
N LYS A 90 -2.54 12.19 -0.42
CA LYS A 90 -3.91 12.69 -0.36
C LYS A 90 -3.93 14.20 -0.55
N VAL A 91 -4.91 14.69 -1.29
CA VAL A 91 -5.09 16.11 -1.57
C VAL A 91 -6.49 16.54 -1.18
N LYS A 92 -6.63 17.77 -0.68
CA LYS A 92 -7.92 18.37 -0.36
C LYS A 92 -8.22 19.46 -1.39
N THR A 93 -9.30 19.27 -2.14
CA THR A 93 -9.83 20.27 -3.06
C THR A 93 -11.31 20.52 -2.71
N THR A 94 -12.24 20.04 -3.52
CA THR A 94 -13.69 20.01 -3.22
C THR A 94 -14.02 18.93 -2.18
N SER A 95 -13.28 17.83 -2.20
CA SER A 95 -13.30 16.73 -1.23
C SER A 95 -11.86 16.27 -0.95
N ILE A 96 -11.71 15.28 -0.07
CA ILE A 96 -10.40 14.64 0.17
C ILE A 96 -10.24 13.49 -0.80
N TYR A 97 -9.21 13.57 -1.63
CA TYR A 97 -8.93 12.61 -2.68
C TYR A 97 -7.60 11.90 -2.47
N VAL A 98 -7.58 10.59 -2.70
CA VAL A 98 -6.36 9.77 -2.76
C VAL A 98 -5.89 9.71 -4.21
N ARG A 99 -4.67 10.15 -4.50
CA ARG A 99 -4.15 10.22 -5.89
C ARG A 99 -3.69 8.85 -6.39
N ASP A 100 -2.69 8.31 -5.72
CA ASP A 100 -2.06 7.03 -6.06
C ASP A 100 -2.49 6.00 -5.02
N SER A 101 -2.99 4.85 -5.48
CA SER A 101 -3.46 3.80 -4.57
C SER A 101 -3.20 2.41 -5.12
N THR A 102 -2.86 1.49 -4.23
CA THR A 102 -2.62 0.07 -4.55
C THR A 102 -3.40 -0.78 -3.56
N ASN A 103 -4.23 -1.71 -4.04
CA ASN A 103 -5.00 -2.64 -3.19
C ASN A 103 -4.06 -3.72 -2.64
N ILE A 104 -4.05 -3.89 -1.32
CA ILE A 104 -3.09 -4.74 -0.62
C ILE A 104 -3.79 -5.76 0.28
N LEU A 105 -3.08 -6.86 0.53
CA LEU A 105 -3.48 -7.92 1.45
C LEU A 105 -3.48 -7.40 2.89
N ASP A 106 -4.38 -7.94 3.72
CA ASP A 106 -4.40 -7.68 5.16
C ASP A 106 -3.14 -8.19 5.87
N TYR A 107 -2.56 -9.31 5.42
CA TYR A 107 -1.28 -9.82 5.94
C TYR A 107 -0.12 -8.83 5.77
N ALA A 108 -0.14 -7.99 4.73
CA ALA A 108 0.89 -6.96 4.55
C ALA A 108 0.87 -5.93 5.68
N LEU A 109 -0.34 -5.52 6.09
CA LEU A 109 -0.53 -4.63 7.24
C LEU A 109 -0.29 -5.32 8.57
N LEU A 110 -0.53 -6.63 8.66
CA LEU A 110 -0.18 -7.40 9.85
C LEU A 110 1.35 -7.45 10.05
N LEU A 111 2.10 -7.59 8.95
CA LEU A 111 3.56 -7.71 8.96
C LEU A 111 4.27 -6.35 9.14
N PHE A 112 3.84 -5.32 8.40
CA PHE A 112 4.51 -4.00 8.37
C PHE A 112 3.73 -2.89 9.08
N GLY A 113 2.58 -3.20 9.64
CA GLY A 113 1.79 -2.24 10.39
C GLY A 113 2.33 -1.98 11.80
N GLY A 114 1.55 -1.21 12.54
CA GLY A 114 1.87 -0.82 13.90
C GLY A 114 1.54 -1.89 14.94
N ASN A 115 1.47 -1.45 16.20
CA ASN A 115 1.28 -2.32 17.34
C ASN A 115 0.00 -3.19 17.22
N LEU A 116 0.13 -4.49 17.50
CA LEU A 116 -0.96 -5.46 17.53
C LEU A 116 -1.36 -5.70 19.00
N PRO A 117 -2.30 -4.91 19.55
CA PRO A 117 -2.71 -5.10 20.93
C PRO A 117 -3.37 -6.47 21.06
N ARG A 118 -2.93 -7.24 22.06
CA ARG A 118 -3.58 -8.50 22.44
C ARG A 118 -5.02 -8.20 22.83
N ARG A 119 -5.98 -8.54 21.95
CA ARG A 119 -7.39 -8.44 22.29
C ARG A 119 -7.67 -9.47 23.37
N LYS A 120 -7.99 -9.03 24.59
CA LYS A 120 -8.52 -9.94 25.62
C LYS A 120 -9.78 -10.57 25.06
N TRP A 121 -9.79 -11.90 24.94
CA TRP A 121 -10.99 -12.66 24.63
C TRP A 121 -12.04 -12.30 25.70
N ARG A 122 -13.11 -11.63 25.29
CA ARG A 122 -14.32 -11.58 26.12
C ARG A 122 -15.07 -12.87 25.82
N GLY A 123 -14.88 -13.86 26.68
CA GLY A 123 -15.76 -15.02 26.73
C GLY A 123 -17.18 -14.55 27.02
N HIS A 124 -18.15 -15.19 26.39
CA HIS A 124 -19.55 -15.16 26.81
C HIS A 124 -19.72 -16.04 28.04
#